data_AF-A0A7V3I3W8-F1
#
_entry.id   AF-A0A7V3I3W8-F1
#
_cell.length_a   1.000
_cell.length_b   1.000
_cell.length_c   1.000
_cell.angle_alpha   90.00
_cell.angle_beta   90.00
_cell.angle_gamma   90.00
#
_symmetry.space_group_name_H-M   'P 1'
#
loop_
_entity.id
_entity.type
_entity.pdbx_description
1 polymer ?
#
loop_
_entity_poly.entity_id
_entity_poly.type
_entity_poly.pdbx_seq_one_letter_code
_entity_poly.pdbx_strand_id
1 'polypeptide(L)'
;MQRRDRGPDRLGYTERDFKVCDFCDALNPAKNTECFVCGWNGMFRTDRETVREAMMAAADRYGGLDQSLFEEEVVPSTPPKPSVWADVWGSLRKLFGRA
;
A
#
# COMPACT_ATOMS: atom_id res chain seq x y z
N MET A 1 21.90 -24.80 -21.37
CA MET A 1 21.29 -23.65 -20.67
C MET A 1 19.82 -23.57 -21.05
N GLN A 2 18.93 -24.17 -20.26
CA GLN A 2 17.51 -24.28 -20.59
C GLN A 2 16.73 -23.15 -19.89
N ARG A 3 16.24 -22.19 -20.68
CA ARG A 3 15.22 -21.20 -20.30
C ARG A 3 13.84 -21.83 -20.42
N ARG A 4 13.49 -22.75 -19.51
CA ARG A 4 12.13 -23.28 -19.36
C ARG A 4 11.86 -23.33 -17.85
N ASP A 5 10.64 -22.94 -17.44
CA ASP A 5 10.12 -22.88 -16.05
C ASP A 5 9.89 -21.48 -15.44
N ARG A 6 9.48 -20.48 -16.23
CA ARG A 6 8.66 -19.37 -15.68
C ARG A 6 7.23 -19.53 -16.18
N GLY A 7 6.36 -20.06 -15.33
CA GLY A 7 4.92 -19.95 -15.51
C GLY A 7 4.48 -18.49 -15.51
N PRO A 8 3.38 -18.13 -16.19
CA PRO A 8 3.03 -16.73 -16.50
C PRO A 8 2.60 -15.85 -15.31
N ASP A 9 2.31 -16.40 -14.11
CA ASP A 9 1.53 -15.66 -13.09
C ASP A 9 2.24 -15.34 -11.76
N ARG A 10 3.57 -15.22 -11.71
CA ARG A 10 4.22 -14.75 -10.46
C ARG A 10 5.31 -13.75 -10.75
N LEU A 11 5.03 -12.48 -10.47
CA LEU A 11 5.97 -11.35 -10.54
C LEU A 11 7.18 -11.47 -9.58
N GLY A 12 7.28 -12.56 -8.82
CA GLY A 12 8.45 -12.87 -8.01
C GLY A 12 8.58 -12.01 -6.77
N TYR A 13 7.50 -11.37 -6.32
CA TYR A 13 7.51 -10.61 -5.08
C TYR A 13 7.75 -11.50 -3.86
N THR A 14 8.50 -10.96 -2.91
CA THR A 14 8.88 -11.57 -1.65
C THR A 14 8.46 -10.69 -0.48
N GLU A 15 8.58 -11.18 0.75
CA GLU A 15 8.22 -10.40 1.94
C GLU A 15 9.08 -9.13 2.10
N ARG A 16 10.23 -9.05 1.43
CA ARG A 16 11.13 -7.89 1.48
C ARG A 16 10.64 -6.72 0.64
N ASP A 17 9.70 -6.97 -0.28
CA ASP A 17 9.18 -5.96 -1.19
C ASP A 17 8.03 -5.17 -0.55
N PHE A 18 7.61 -5.55 0.65
CA PHE A 18 6.46 -4.97 1.35
C PHE A 18 6.73 -4.66 2.82
N LYS A 19 5.83 -3.88 3.39
CA LYS A 19 5.74 -3.50 4.79
C LYS A 19 4.28 -3.32 5.19
N VAL A 20 3.94 -3.48 6.46
CA VAL A 20 2.57 -3.35 6.97
C VAL A 20 2.44 -2.06 7.77
N CYS A 21 1.40 -1.28 7.51
CA CYS A 21 1.11 -0.07 8.26
C CYS A 21 0.76 -0.42 9.71
N ASP A 22 1.44 0.20 10.67
CA ASP A 22 1.20 -0.05 12.10
C ASP A 22 -0.10 0.59 12.62
N PHE A 23 -0.71 1.47 11.82
CA PHE A 23 -1.92 2.19 12.16
C PHE A 23 -3.19 1.57 11.58
N CYS A 24 -3.16 1.08 10.33
CA CYS A 24 -4.34 0.55 9.64
C CYS A 24 -4.13 -0.84 9.01
N ASP A 25 -3.02 -1.50 9.30
CA ASP A 25 -2.68 -2.87 8.85
C ASP A 25 -2.60 -3.06 7.32
N ALA A 26 -2.60 -1.99 6.54
CA ALA A 26 -2.46 -2.07 5.09
C ALA A 26 -1.07 -2.59 4.67
N LEU A 27 -1.04 -3.55 3.76
CA LEU A 27 0.17 -4.00 3.08
C LEU A 27 0.62 -2.95 2.06
N ASN A 28 1.83 -2.41 2.20
CA ASN A 28 2.39 -1.34 1.39
C ASN A 28 3.69 -1.79 0.72
N PRO A 29 4.01 -1.33 -0.50
CA PRO A 29 5.34 -1.48 -1.07
C PRO A 29 6.41 -0.89 -0.13
N ALA A 30 7.55 -1.57 0.00
CA ALA A 30 8.65 -1.13 0.86
C ALA A 30 9.18 0.26 0.49
N LYS A 31 9.08 0.63 -0.79
CA LYS A 31 9.49 1.94 -1.34
C LYS A 31 8.60 3.12 -0.92
N ASN A 32 7.35 2.87 -0.51
CA ASN A 32 6.44 3.96 -0.16
C ASN A 32 6.88 4.58 1.16
N THR A 33 6.96 5.90 1.26
CA THR A 33 7.31 6.57 2.53
C THR A 33 6.11 6.71 3.46
N GLU A 34 4.90 6.79 2.88
CA GLU A 34 3.62 6.92 3.60
C GLU A 34 2.68 5.75 3.24
N CYS A 35 1.74 5.46 4.13
CA CYS A 35 0.70 4.47 3.87
C CYS A 35 -0.25 4.99 2.80
N PHE A 36 -0.43 4.27 1.69
CA PHE A 36 -1.34 4.71 0.62
C PHE A 36 -2.81 4.68 1.03
N VAL A 37 -3.16 3.99 2.13
CA VAL A 37 -4.53 3.90 2.64
C VAL A 37 -4.86 5.03 3.62
N CYS A 38 -3.97 5.32 4.58
CA CYS A 38 -4.27 6.25 5.69
C CYS A 38 -3.34 7.47 5.78
N GLY A 39 -2.31 7.57 4.93
CA GLY A 39 -1.33 8.66 4.96
C GLY A 39 -0.33 8.62 6.11
N TRP A 40 -0.35 7.57 6.96
CA TRP A 40 0.63 7.42 8.03
C TRP A 40 2.07 7.34 7.50
N ASN A 41 2.99 8.13 8.04
CA ASN A 41 4.38 8.21 7.60
C ASN A 41 5.42 7.84 8.69
N GLY A 42 4.97 7.16 9.73
CA GLY A 42 5.81 6.72 10.84
C GLY A 42 6.36 5.31 10.67
N MET A 43 6.33 4.53 11.74
CA MET A 43 6.81 3.15 11.74
C MET A 43 5.90 2.23 10.92
N PHE A 44 6.51 1.23 10.32
CA PHE A 44 5.85 0.13 9.62
C PHE A 44 6.43 -1.19 10.13
N ARG A 45 5.59 -2.21 10.21
CA ARG A 45 6.03 -3.57 10.54
C ARG A 45 6.64 -4.20 9.30
N THR A 46 7.84 -4.76 9.45
CA THR A 46 8.64 -5.33 8.36
C THR A 46 9.14 -6.73 8.68
N ASP A 47 8.72 -7.31 9.81
CA ASP A 47 9.04 -8.69 10.13
C ASP A 47 8.38 -9.62 9.10
N ARG A 48 9.11 -10.67 8.73
CA ARG A 48 8.75 -11.51 7.58
C ARG A 48 7.43 -12.25 7.80
N GLU A 49 7.11 -12.59 9.05
CA GLU A 49 5.90 -13.32 9.40
C GLU A 49 4.67 -12.45 9.19
N THR A 50 4.63 -11.27 9.80
CA THR A 50 3.54 -10.29 9.63
C THR A 50 3.33 -9.91 8.17
N VAL A 51 4.41 -9.65 7.43
CA VAL A 51 4.31 -9.30 6.00
C VAL A 51 3.76 -10.48 5.19
N ARG A 52 4.21 -11.72 5.47
CA ARG A 52 3.71 -12.92 4.80
C ARG A 52 2.22 -13.11 5.06
N GLU A 53 1.76 -12.95 6.29
CA GLU A 53 0.35 -13.05 6.66
C GLU A 53 -0.49 -12.02 5.92
N ALA A 54 -0.04 -10.75 5.90
CA ALA A 54 -0.73 -9.70 5.17
C ALA A 54 -0.75 -9.94 3.64
N MET A 55 0.33 -10.47 3.07
CA MET A 55 0.37 -10.89 1.65
C MET A 55 -0.63 -12.02 1.37
N MET A 56 -0.72 -13.02 2.25
CA MET A 56 -1.69 -14.12 2.11
C MET A 56 -3.13 -13.62 2.24
N ALA A 57 -3.40 -12.72 3.20
CA ALA A 57 -4.72 -12.13 3.38
C ALA A 57 -5.13 -11.26 2.18
N ALA A 58 -4.21 -10.49 1.62
CA ALA A 58 -4.45 -9.74 0.38
C ALA A 58 -4.73 -10.69 -0.79
N ALA A 59 -3.97 -11.77 -0.90
CA ALA A 59 -4.13 -12.76 -1.96
C ALA A 59 -5.47 -13.51 -1.88
N ASP A 60 -5.92 -13.86 -0.67
CA ASP A 60 -7.21 -14.49 -0.43
C ASP A 60 -8.37 -13.57 -0.79
N ARG A 61 -8.25 -12.28 -0.46
CA ARG A 61 -9.31 -11.29 -0.68
C ARG A 61 -9.42 -10.82 -2.13
N TYR A 62 -8.31 -10.72 -2.84
CA TYR A 62 -8.25 -10.04 -4.15
C TYR A 62 -7.72 -10.92 -5.29
N GLY A 63 -7.39 -12.19 -5.03
CA GLY A 63 -6.63 -13.03 -5.95
C GLY A 63 -5.12 -12.88 -5.74
N GLY A 64 -4.32 -13.78 -6.34
CA GLY A 64 -2.86 -13.71 -6.21
C GLY A 64 -2.34 -12.30 -6.47
N LEU A 65 -1.25 -11.90 -5.79
CA LEU A 65 -0.57 -10.61 -6.00
C LEU A 65 0.11 -10.60 -7.38
N ASP A 66 -0.69 -10.72 -8.43
CA ASP A 66 -0.33 -10.43 -9.81
C ASP A 66 -0.55 -8.93 -10.08
N GLN A 67 -0.07 -8.48 -11.24
CA GLN A 67 0.02 -7.09 -11.63
C GLN A 67 -1.33 -6.35 -11.60
N SER A 68 -2.45 -7.08 -11.69
CA SER A 68 -3.79 -6.50 -11.81
C SER A 68 -4.26 -5.74 -10.56
N LEU A 69 -3.65 -5.95 -9.40
CA LEU A 69 -3.97 -5.21 -8.17
C LEU A 69 -3.23 -3.87 -8.04
N PHE A 70 -2.18 -3.66 -8.85
CA PHE A 70 -1.33 -2.47 -8.79
C PHE A 70 -1.24 -1.71 -10.12
N GLU A 71 -1.69 -2.28 -11.23
CA GLU A 71 -2.03 -1.52 -12.44
C GLU A 71 -3.39 -0.85 -12.24
N GLU A 72 -3.37 0.23 -11.47
CA GLU A 72 -4.21 1.38 -11.81
C GLU A 72 -3.96 1.63 -13.30
N GLU A 73 -4.99 1.45 -14.15
CA GLU A 73 -4.94 1.94 -15.52
C GLU A 73 -4.39 3.35 -15.45
N VAL A 74 -3.29 3.61 -16.17
CA VAL A 74 -2.71 4.94 -16.29
C VAL A 74 -3.75 5.80 -17.01
N VAL A 75 -4.70 6.35 -16.25
CA VAL A 75 -5.61 7.37 -16.75
C VAL A 75 -4.73 8.59 -16.95
N PRO A 76 -4.62 9.12 -18.19
CA PRO A 76 -3.80 10.29 -18.45
C PRO A 76 -4.22 11.41 -17.49
N SER A 77 -3.25 11.88 -16.72
CA SER A 77 -3.33 12.88 -15.66
C SER A 77 -4.29 14.03 -15.98
N THR A 78 -5.49 13.99 -15.42
CA THR A 78 -6.19 15.23 -15.07
C THR A 78 -5.74 15.64 -13.66
N PRO A 79 -5.34 16.91 -13.44
CA PRO A 79 -4.87 17.36 -12.13
C PRO A 79 -5.96 17.16 -11.07
N PRO A 80 -5.61 16.69 -9.85
CA PRO A 80 -6.59 16.47 -8.81
C PRO A 80 -7.25 17.80 -8.43
N LYS A 81 -8.58 17.85 -8.55
CA LYS A 81 -9.37 18.95 -7.98
C LYS A 81 -9.09 18.97 -6.47
N PRO A 82 -8.86 20.16 -5.86
CA PRO A 82 -8.68 20.25 -4.42
C PRO A 82 -9.93 19.68 -3.73
N SER A 83 -9.73 18.65 -2.91
CA SER A 83 -10.81 18.02 -2.18
C SER A 83 -11.21 18.93 -1.01
N VAL A 84 -12.46 19.36 -1.02
CA VAL A 84 -13.09 20.20 0.01
C VAL A 84 -12.99 19.54 1.42
N TRP A 85 -12.76 18.23 1.47
CA TRP A 85 -12.56 17.46 2.70
C TRP A 85 -11.19 17.68 3.37
N ALA A 86 -10.16 18.11 2.64
CA ALA A 86 -8.87 18.48 3.21
C ALA A 86 -8.97 19.75 4.09
N ASP A 87 -9.83 20.70 3.69
CA ASP A 87 -10.05 21.95 4.44
C ASP A 87 -10.90 21.74 5.71
N VAL A 88 -11.80 20.75 5.69
CA VAL A 88 -12.66 20.45 6.84
C VAL A 88 -11.87 19.80 7.99
N TRP A 89 -10.95 18.87 7.71
CA TRP A 89 -10.14 18.25 8.77
C TRP A 89 -8.99 19.16 9.26
N GLY A 90 -8.47 20.04 8.39
CA GLY A 90 -7.50 21.08 8.77
C GLY A 90 -8.06 22.10 9.77
N SER A 91 -9.36 22.39 9.71
CA SER A 91 -10.03 23.32 10.62
C SER A 91 -10.31 22.70 12.00
N LEU A 92 -10.53 21.39 12.08
CA LEU A 92 -10.72 20.68 13.35
C LEU A 92 -9.44 20.56 14.19
N ARG A 93 -8.25 20.50 13.57
CA ARG A 93 -6.96 20.55 14.29
C ARG A 93 -6.65 21.89 14.94
N LYS A 94 -7.25 23.00 14.50
CA LYS A 94 -7.06 24.33 15.11
C LYS A 94 -7.85 24.55 16.40
N LEU A 95 -8.78 23.66 16.75
CA LEU A 95 -9.62 23.80 17.94
C LEU A 95 -9.18 22.92 19.13
N PHE A 96 -8.36 21.89 18.92
CA PHE A 96 -7.97 20.95 19.99
C PHE A 96 -6.45 20.86 20.28
N GLY A 97 -5.63 21.71 19.65
CA GLY A 97 -4.18 21.75 19.85
C GLY A 97 -3.71 22.96 20.66
N ARG A 98 -4.22 23.15 21.88
CA ARG A 98 -3.69 24.14 22.84
C ARG A 98 -3.78 23.58 24.26
N ALA A 99 -2.72 22.90 24.68
CA ALA A 99 -2.27 22.77 26.06
C ALA A 99 -0.83 22.24 26.04
#